data_AF-A0A1S2LEF4-F1
#
_entry.id   AF-A0A1S2LEF4-F1
#
_cell.length_a   1.000
_cell.length_b   1.000
_cell.length_c   1.000
_cell.angle_alpha   90.00
_cell.angle_beta   90.00
_cell.angle_gamma   90.00
#
_symmetry.space_group_name_H-M   'P 1'
#
loop_
_entity.id
_entity.type
_entity.pdbx_description
1 polymer ?
#
loop_
_entity_poly.entity_id
_entity_poly.type
_entity_poly.pdbx_seq_one_letter_code
_entity_poly.pdbx_strand_id
1 'polypeptide(L)'
;MGGAQERLCIRVDKIYDWVTRQVDIGPLQFTGISGLEALEFECNGMTGLLADPCDFLNGTNNNLVVSCFFTDAEGTPIDPLKHGTIICEEIGDRQDVNVTLPSGQTITLQRVKVLIKGFVIVVVSNAQGTLSCISRPIEFTRVEKFTLCAPPGTKLVCDFTEHDCDASIMCANSTFQQLDISITLCANVQMEAKVKLEIVGEFCHPRQEIDIACPPLNVPPQCPDIFPPTKH
;
A
#
# COMPACT_ATOMS: atom_id res chain seq x y z
N MET A 1 -14.16 -49.16 2.66
CA MET A 1 -14.03 -48.83 1.23
C MET A 1 -12.93 -47.79 1.11
N GLY A 2 -11.78 -48.16 0.54
CA GLY A 2 -10.64 -47.25 0.39
C GLY A 2 -10.90 -46.29 -0.77
N GLY A 3 -10.92 -44.98 -0.49
CA GLY A 3 -10.96 -43.97 -1.52
C GLY A 3 -9.74 -44.10 -2.42
N ALA A 4 -9.93 -44.12 -3.74
CA ALA A 4 -8.82 -44.09 -4.67
C ALA A 4 -8.07 -42.77 -4.46
N GLN A 5 -6.80 -42.85 -4.03
CA GLN A 5 -5.91 -41.70 -3.96
C GLN A 5 -5.39 -41.37 -5.36
N GLU A 6 -5.49 -40.11 -5.76
CA GLU A 6 -4.94 -39.62 -7.01
C GLU A 6 -3.80 -38.63 -6.73
N ARG A 7 -2.77 -38.66 -7.60
CA ARG A 7 -1.68 -37.68 -7.57
C ARG A 7 -2.03 -36.51 -8.48
N LEU A 8 -2.24 -35.34 -7.88
CA LEU A 8 -2.60 -34.13 -8.58
C LEU A 8 -1.36 -33.22 -8.68
N CYS A 9 -1.11 -32.69 -9.88
CA CYS A 9 -0.05 -31.70 -10.09
C CYS A 9 -0.64 -30.29 -10.12
N ILE A 10 -0.25 -29.42 -9.19
CA ILE A 10 -0.68 -28.02 -9.17
C ILE A 10 0.49 -27.08 -9.40
N ARG A 11 0.21 -25.93 -10.04
CA ARG A 11 1.18 -24.84 -10.22
C ARG A 11 0.89 -23.76 -9.18
N VAL A 12 1.88 -23.47 -8.33
CA VAL A 12 1.76 -22.46 -7.26
C VAL A 12 3.02 -21.61 -7.17
N ASP A 13 2.89 -20.42 -6.62
CA ASP A 13 4.03 -19.58 -6.23
C ASP A 13 4.58 -20.11 -4.88
N LYS A 14 5.84 -20.55 -4.87
CA LYS A 14 6.54 -20.97 -3.65
C LYS A 14 7.31 -19.79 -3.09
N ILE A 15 7.08 -19.47 -1.83
CA ILE A 15 7.87 -18.51 -1.05
C ILE A 15 9.14 -19.24 -0.58
N TYR A 16 10.32 -18.68 -0.90
CA TYR A 16 11.62 -19.19 -0.50
C TYR A 16 12.09 -18.58 0.82
N ASP A 17 11.78 -17.30 1.01
CA ASP A 17 12.07 -16.54 2.21
C ASP A 17 11.15 -15.33 2.27
N TRP A 18 10.94 -14.80 3.47
CA TRP A 18 10.20 -13.57 3.68
C TRP A 18 10.74 -12.81 4.89
N VAL A 19 10.63 -11.50 4.83
CA VAL A 19 10.98 -10.62 5.94
C VAL A 19 9.99 -9.47 6.00
N THR A 20 9.54 -9.17 7.22
CA THR A 20 8.77 -7.96 7.51
C THR A 20 9.68 -6.98 8.23
N ARG A 21 9.80 -5.76 7.69
CA ARG A 21 10.67 -4.73 8.26
C ARG A 21 10.08 -3.34 8.07
N GLN A 22 10.23 -2.51 9.09
CA GLN A 22 10.00 -1.08 8.98
C GLN A 22 11.01 -0.44 8.03
N VAL A 23 10.53 0.47 7.18
CA VAL A 23 11.30 1.28 6.25
C VAL A 23 10.96 2.73 6.53
N ASP A 24 11.96 3.48 7.00
CA ASP A 24 11.83 4.90 7.27
C ASP A 24 12.41 5.71 6.11
N ILE A 25 11.57 6.57 5.55
CA ILE A 25 11.87 7.44 4.43
C ILE A 25 11.78 8.88 4.93
N GLY A 26 12.95 9.52 5.06
CA GLY A 26 13.05 10.92 5.43
C GLY A 26 13.74 11.18 6.78
N PRO A 27 13.70 12.45 7.23
CA PRO A 27 12.81 13.50 6.73
C PRO A 27 13.18 14.00 5.33
N LEU A 28 12.20 14.12 4.44
CA LEU A 28 12.28 14.97 3.24
C LEU A 28 12.18 16.42 3.72
N GLN A 29 13.16 17.25 3.37
CA GLN A 29 13.25 18.61 3.90
C GLN A 29 13.19 19.64 2.78
N PHE A 30 12.30 20.62 2.94
CA PHE A 30 12.15 21.75 2.03
C PHE A 30 12.32 23.03 2.83
N THR A 31 13.34 23.84 2.53
CA THR A 31 13.72 24.98 3.35
C THR A 31 13.71 26.30 2.58
N GLY A 32 13.26 27.35 3.25
CA GLY A 32 13.20 28.72 2.74
C GLY A 32 12.43 28.86 1.42
N ILE A 33 12.74 29.92 0.70
CA ILE A 33 12.05 30.31 -0.54
C ILE A 33 12.18 29.21 -1.62
N SER A 34 13.35 28.60 -1.77
CA SER A 34 13.56 27.52 -2.73
C SER A 34 12.76 26.26 -2.38
N GLY A 35 12.61 25.95 -1.08
CA GLY A 35 11.74 24.88 -0.62
C GLY A 35 10.28 25.17 -0.93
N LEU A 36 9.81 26.39 -0.66
CA LEU A 36 8.45 26.83 -0.98
C LEU A 36 8.17 26.74 -2.48
N GLU A 37 9.08 27.22 -3.31
CA GLU A 37 9.00 27.12 -4.77
C GLU A 37 8.91 25.66 -5.21
N ALA A 38 9.77 24.79 -4.67
CA ALA A 38 9.78 23.39 -5.01
C ALA A 38 8.50 22.65 -4.59
N LEU A 39 7.79 23.09 -3.56
CA LEU A 39 6.55 22.47 -3.08
C LEU A 39 5.33 22.86 -3.93
N GLU A 40 5.43 23.95 -4.69
CA GLU A 40 4.37 24.46 -5.58
C GLU A 40 2.98 24.41 -4.94
N PHE A 41 2.85 24.94 -3.72
CA PHE A 41 1.56 24.97 -3.03
C PHE A 41 0.50 25.67 -3.88
N GLU A 42 -0.72 25.16 -3.84
CA GLU A 42 -1.92 25.81 -4.33
C GLU A 42 -2.78 26.28 -3.14
N CYS A 43 -2.98 27.59 -3.01
CA CYS A 43 -3.82 28.21 -1.99
C CYS A 43 -4.92 29.05 -2.65
N ASN A 44 -6.15 28.53 -2.73
CA ASN A 44 -7.31 29.26 -3.29
C ASN A 44 -7.05 29.87 -4.69
N GLY A 45 -6.44 29.08 -5.59
CA GLY A 45 -6.10 29.49 -6.96
C GLY A 45 -4.79 30.28 -7.13
N MET A 46 -4.09 30.61 -6.04
CA MET A 46 -2.69 31.05 -6.09
C MET A 46 -1.78 29.84 -6.10
N THR A 47 -0.66 29.90 -6.82
CA THR A 47 0.28 28.78 -6.97
C THR A 47 1.72 29.19 -6.70
N GLY A 48 2.54 28.25 -6.23
CA GLY A 48 3.99 28.43 -6.10
C GLY A 48 4.38 29.46 -5.06
N LEU A 49 5.33 30.34 -5.38
CA LEU A 49 5.85 31.36 -4.45
C LEU A 49 4.80 32.37 -3.97
N LEU A 50 3.69 32.53 -4.70
CA LEU A 50 2.58 33.39 -4.29
C LEU A 50 1.62 32.72 -3.30
N ALA A 51 1.76 31.41 -3.12
CA ALA A 51 0.92 30.57 -2.29
C ALA A 51 1.71 30.09 -1.06
N ASP A 52 2.21 31.02 -0.26
CA ASP A 52 2.82 30.71 1.05
C ASP A 52 1.72 30.30 2.05
N PRO A 53 1.67 29.05 2.52
CA PRO A 53 0.65 28.62 3.48
C PRO A 53 0.72 29.36 4.82
N CYS A 54 1.91 29.80 5.23
CA CYS A 54 2.10 30.55 6.47
C CYS A 54 1.47 31.94 6.39
N ASP A 55 1.59 32.60 5.24
CA ASP A 55 1.01 33.93 4.99
C ASP A 55 -0.50 33.82 4.73
N PHE A 56 -0.90 32.95 3.81
CA PHE A 56 -2.29 32.79 3.37
C PHE A 56 -3.24 32.42 4.51
N LEU A 57 -2.82 31.49 5.38
CA LEU A 57 -3.65 31.01 6.48
C LEU A 57 -3.56 31.92 7.72
N ASN A 58 -2.78 33.02 7.67
CA ASN A 58 -2.36 33.79 8.83
C ASN A 58 -1.85 32.88 9.96
N GLY A 59 -1.09 31.86 9.57
CA GLY A 59 -0.69 30.76 10.41
C GLY A 59 0.56 31.09 11.22
N THR A 60 0.52 30.82 12.51
CA THR A 60 1.73 30.50 13.28
C THR A 60 1.76 28.99 13.51
N ASN A 61 2.93 28.42 13.81
CA ASN A 61 3.14 26.96 13.92
C ASN A 61 2.10 26.25 14.81
N ASN A 62 1.54 26.95 15.80
CA ASN A 62 0.61 26.39 16.77
C ASN A 62 -0.87 26.36 16.31
N ASN A 63 -1.19 26.92 15.14
CA ASN A 63 -2.57 27.04 14.65
C ASN A 63 -2.79 26.43 13.26
N LEU A 64 -1.76 25.79 12.71
CA LEU A 64 -1.83 25.08 11.44
C LEU A 64 -1.97 23.58 11.67
N VAL A 65 -2.85 22.95 10.91
CA VAL A 65 -2.99 21.50 10.85
C VAL A 65 -2.36 21.04 9.54
N VAL A 66 -1.33 20.20 9.65
CA VAL A 66 -0.63 19.62 8.51
C VAL A 66 -1.05 18.16 8.38
N SER A 67 -1.37 17.74 7.17
CA SER A 67 -1.73 16.35 6.87
C SER A 67 -0.97 15.89 5.64
N CYS A 68 -0.51 14.65 5.65
CA CYS A 68 0.18 14.03 4.53
C CYS A 68 -0.64 12.84 4.00
N PHE A 69 -0.75 12.74 2.68
CA PHE A 69 -1.52 11.68 2.02
C PHE A 69 -0.71 11.04 0.91
N PHE A 70 -0.78 9.72 0.79
CA PHE A 70 -0.21 9.00 -0.35
C PHE A 70 -1.02 9.27 -1.61
N THR A 71 -0.33 9.52 -2.72
CA THR A 71 -0.94 9.79 -4.02
C THR A 71 -0.22 9.06 -5.15
N ASP A 72 -0.84 9.07 -6.32
CA ASP A 72 -0.11 8.86 -7.58
C ASP A 72 0.69 10.13 -7.98
N ALA A 73 1.33 10.07 -9.16
CA ALA A 73 2.14 11.16 -9.68
C ALA A 73 1.33 12.40 -10.07
N GLU A 74 0.02 12.23 -10.26
CA GLU A 74 -0.94 13.27 -10.61
C GLU A 74 -1.61 13.90 -9.38
N GLY A 75 -1.35 13.37 -8.18
CA GLY A 75 -1.90 13.87 -6.92
C GLY A 75 -3.25 13.27 -6.52
N THR A 76 -3.66 12.20 -7.19
CA THR A 76 -4.88 11.46 -6.82
C THR A 76 -4.58 10.59 -5.60
N PRO A 77 -5.42 10.63 -4.55
CA PRO A 77 -5.25 9.76 -3.37
C PRO A 77 -5.24 8.28 -3.74
N ILE A 78 -4.31 7.53 -3.15
CA ILE A 78 -4.19 6.07 -3.29
C ILE A 78 -4.25 5.38 -1.93
N ASP A 79 -4.60 4.10 -1.95
CA ASP A 79 -4.40 3.21 -0.81
C ASP A 79 -2.98 2.62 -0.87
N PRO A 80 -2.07 3.00 0.04
CA PRO A 80 -0.68 2.50 0.04
C PRO A 80 -0.58 1.01 0.41
N LEU A 81 -1.62 0.41 1.00
CA LEU A 81 -1.67 -1.02 1.34
C LEU A 81 -2.13 -1.89 0.17
N LYS A 82 -2.68 -1.28 -0.88
CA LYS A 82 -3.09 -2.01 -2.08
C LYS A 82 -1.86 -2.40 -2.90
N HIS A 83 -1.77 -3.69 -3.25
CA HIS A 83 -0.66 -4.21 -4.05
C HIS A 83 -0.39 -3.39 -5.31
N GLY A 84 0.88 -3.01 -5.50
CA GLY A 84 1.38 -2.30 -6.68
C GLY A 84 1.11 -0.79 -6.74
N THR A 85 0.56 -0.17 -5.69
CA THR A 85 0.38 1.30 -5.65
C THR A 85 1.68 2.03 -5.32
N ILE A 86 2.47 1.52 -4.37
CA ILE A 86 3.84 1.94 -4.11
C ILE A 86 4.78 1.03 -4.92
N ILE A 87 5.72 1.63 -5.65
CA ILE A 87 6.72 0.88 -6.42
C ILE A 87 7.69 0.22 -5.44
N CYS A 88 7.83 -1.09 -5.54
CA CYS A 88 8.77 -1.89 -4.75
C CYS A 88 9.43 -2.94 -5.64
N GLU A 89 10.64 -2.65 -6.14
CA GLU A 89 11.29 -3.46 -7.17
C GLU A 89 12.74 -3.81 -6.83
N GLU A 90 13.18 -4.99 -7.27
CA GLU A 90 14.56 -5.42 -7.13
C GLU A 90 15.45 -4.65 -8.11
N ILE A 91 16.56 -4.09 -7.63
CA ILE A 91 17.50 -3.31 -8.45
C ILE A 91 18.93 -3.86 -8.37
N GLY A 92 19.60 -3.92 -9.52
CA GLY A 92 20.98 -4.40 -9.64
C GLY A 92 21.15 -5.89 -9.29
N ASP A 93 22.40 -6.33 -9.16
CA ASP A 93 22.69 -7.74 -8.92
C ASP A 93 22.60 -8.12 -7.43
N ARG A 94 22.16 -9.36 -7.19
CA ARG A 94 22.21 -10.03 -5.89
C ARG A 94 23.66 -10.27 -5.48
N GLN A 95 23.96 -10.13 -4.20
CA GLN A 95 25.28 -10.43 -3.66
C GLN A 95 25.20 -11.56 -2.65
N ASP A 96 25.99 -12.61 -2.83
CA ASP A 96 26.07 -13.69 -1.85
C ASP A 96 26.74 -13.21 -0.55
N VAL A 97 26.14 -13.59 0.57
CA VAL A 97 26.59 -13.27 1.93
C VAL A 97 26.57 -14.54 2.76
N ASN A 98 27.72 -14.86 3.36
CA ASN A 98 27.85 -15.99 4.27
C ASN A 98 27.43 -15.57 5.69
N VAL A 99 26.50 -16.32 6.27
CA VAL A 99 25.98 -16.11 7.63
C VAL A 99 26.25 -17.35 8.46
N THR A 100 26.89 -17.19 9.62
CA THR A 100 27.12 -18.28 10.56
C THR A 100 25.92 -18.38 11.52
N LEU A 101 25.26 -19.52 11.49
CA LEU A 101 24.16 -19.83 12.40
C LEU A 101 24.67 -20.05 13.83
N PRO A 102 23.81 -19.98 14.87
CA PRO A 102 24.18 -20.33 16.24
C PRO A 102 24.75 -21.75 16.40
N SER A 103 24.43 -22.64 15.45
CA SER A 103 24.97 -24.00 15.38
C SER A 103 26.43 -24.07 14.92
N GLY A 104 27.03 -22.97 14.47
CA GLY A 104 28.35 -22.92 13.85
C GLY A 104 28.37 -23.26 12.35
N GLN A 105 27.22 -23.62 11.77
CA GLN A 105 27.08 -23.86 10.34
C GLN A 105 27.04 -22.54 9.57
N THR A 106 27.81 -22.45 8.48
CA THR A 106 27.74 -21.32 7.55
C THR A 106 26.73 -21.61 6.44
N ILE A 107 25.79 -20.69 6.24
CA ILE A 107 24.85 -20.69 5.11
C ILE A 107 25.11 -19.50 4.20
N THR A 108 24.81 -19.63 2.90
CA THR A 108 24.90 -18.53 1.94
C THR A 108 23.50 -17.98 1.68
N LEU A 109 23.30 -16.70 1.97
CA LEU A 109 22.10 -15.94 1.64
C LEU A 109 22.43 -14.89 0.57
N GLN A 110 21.41 -14.26 0.00
CA GLN A 110 21.58 -13.19 -0.96
C GLN A 110 21.17 -11.85 -0.36
N ARG A 111 22.00 -10.84 -0.57
CA ARG A 111 21.66 -9.45 -0.33
C ARG A 111 20.97 -8.89 -1.56
N VAL A 112 19.67 -8.62 -1.43
CA VAL A 112 18.78 -8.09 -2.45
C VAL A 112 18.61 -6.60 -2.20
N LYS A 113 18.90 -5.76 -3.20
CA LYS A 113 18.64 -4.32 -3.13
C LYS A 113 17.26 -4.06 -3.69
N VAL A 114 16.46 -3.29 -2.96
CA VAL A 114 15.06 -3.01 -3.30
C VAL A 114 14.87 -1.50 -3.34
N LEU A 115 14.32 -1.01 -4.46
CA LEU A 115 13.89 0.38 -4.62
C LEU A 115 12.45 0.48 -4.16
N ILE A 116 12.18 1.39 -3.23
CA ILE A 116 10.85 1.76 -2.77
C ILE A 116 10.61 3.21 -3.20
N LYS A 117 9.56 3.46 -3.99
CA LYS A 117 9.24 4.77 -4.56
C LYS A 117 7.74 5.02 -4.60
N GLY A 118 7.33 6.25 -4.37
CA GLY A 118 5.94 6.69 -4.47
C GLY A 118 5.82 8.20 -4.38
N PHE A 119 4.59 8.67 -4.21
CA PHE A 119 4.29 10.09 -4.08
C PHE A 119 3.41 10.35 -2.85
N VAL A 120 3.57 11.54 -2.28
CA VAL A 120 2.67 12.08 -1.26
C VAL A 120 2.31 13.52 -1.58
N ILE A 121 1.18 14.00 -1.10
CA ILE A 121 0.84 15.42 -1.03
C ILE A 121 0.76 15.86 0.42
N VAL A 122 1.05 17.14 0.66
CA VAL A 122 0.87 17.78 1.96
C VAL A 122 -0.24 18.80 1.86
N VAL A 123 -1.20 18.69 2.77
CA VAL A 123 -2.29 19.65 2.96
C VAL A 123 -2.04 20.42 4.24
N VAL A 124 -1.93 21.74 4.13
CA VAL A 124 -1.83 22.64 5.27
C VAL A 124 -3.15 23.37 5.40
N SER A 125 -3.77 23.35 6.58
CA SER A 125 -5.06 24.00 6.82
C SER A 125 -5.03 24.81 8.11
N ASN A 126 -5.96 25.76 8.23
CA ASN A 126 -6.18 26.44 9.51
C ASN A 126 -6.84 25.49 10.53
N ALA A 127 -6.79 25.81 11.82
CA ALA A 127 -7.38 24.97 12.87
C ALA A 127 -8.88 24.67 12.68
N GLN A 128 -9.61 25.50 11.93
CA GLN A 128 -11.02 25.27 11.59
C GLN A 128 -11.23 24.41 10.33
N GLY A 129 -10.18 24.06 9.59
CA GLY A 129 -10.24 23.26 8.36
C GLY A 129 -10.98 23.93 7.19
N THR A 130 -11.21 25.24 7.24
CA THR A 130 -12.00 25.98 6.24
C THR A 130 -11.15 26.49 5.09
N LEU A 131 -9.88 26.81 5.37
CA LEU A 131 -8.90 27.24 4.38
C LEU A 131 -7.77 26.24 4.32
N SER A 132 -7.31 25.92 3.12
CA SER A 132 -6.23 24.96 2.90
C SER A 132 -5.33 25.35 1.74
N CYS A 133 -4.08 24.94 1.85
CA CYS A 133 -3.09 24.92 0.78
C CYS A 133 -2.65 23.48 0.52
N ILE A 134 -2.48 23.10 -0.73
CA ILE A 134 -2.14 21.72 -1.14
C ILE A 134 -0.85 21.76 -1.93
N SER A 135 0.15 20.95 -1.56
CA SER A 135 1.39 20.86 -2.35
C SER A 135 1.16 20.11 -3.66
N ARG A 136 2.05 20.29 -4.63
CA ARG A 136 2.15 19.32 -5.73
C ARG A 136 2.53 17.92 -5.19
N PRO A 137 2.39 16.85 -5.98
CA PRO A 137 2.91 15.53 -5.63
C PRO A 137 4.43 15.57 -5.38
N ILE A 138 4.81 15.10 -4.20
CA ILE A 138 6.18 15.02 -3.71
C ILE A 138 6.65 13.58 -3.86
N GLU A 139 7.62 13.36 -4.74
CA GLU A 139 8.23 12.05 -4.91
C GLU A 139 9.09 11.70 -3.69
N PHE A 140 8.90 10.49 -3.16
CA PHE A 140 9.80 9.88 -2.20
C PHE A 140 10.48 8.66 -2.81
N THR A 141 11.73 8.42 -2.43
CA THR A 141 12.50 7.26 -2.91
C THR A 141 13.45 6.78 -1.83
N ARG A 142 13.52 5.47 -1.63
CA ARG A 142 14.44 4.80 -0.70
C ARG A 142 14.98 3.51 -1.30
N VAL A 143 16.28 3.27 -1.09
CA VAL A 143 16.89 1.98 -1.43
C VAL A 143 17.18 1.21 -0.16
N GLU A 144 16.58 0.04 -0.05
CA GLU A 144 16.73 -0.87 1.08
C GLU A 144 17.51 -2.13 0.70
N LYS A 145 18.16 -2.75 1.68
CA LYS A 145 18.88 -4.01 1.51
C LYS A 145 18.31 -5.07 2.42
N PHE A 146 17.80 -6.14 1.82
CA PHE A 146 17.30 -7.31 2.52
C PHE A 146 18.28 -8.46 2.32
N THR A 147 18.50 -9.25 3.37
CA THR A 147 19.31 -10.49 3.28
C THR A 147 18.35 -11.66 3.36
N LEU A 148 18.16 -12.35 2.25
CA LEU A 148 17.10 -13.35 2.04
C LEU A 148 17.66 -14.57 1.29
N CYS A 149 17.01 -15.73 1.42
CA CYS A 149 17.19 -16.84 0.50
C CYS A 149 16.51 -16.49 -0.85
N ALA A 150 17.31 -16.01 -1.80
CA ALA A 150 16.89 -15.53 -3.12
C ALA A 150 17.64 -16.28 -4.25
N PRO A 151 17.43 -17.59 -4.42
CA PRO A 151 18.12 -18.35 -5.46
C PRO A 151 17.75 -17.87 -6.87
N PRO A 152 18.59 -18.14 -7.89
CA PRO A 152 18.28 -17.81 -9.27
C PRO A 152 16.91 -18.35 -9.71
N GLY A 153 16.13 -17.52 -10.40
CA GLY A 153 14.77 -17.85 -10.85
C GLY A 153 13.66 -17.42 -9.88
N THR A 154 13.99 -16.89 -8.70
CA THR A 154 13.01 -16.19 -7.86
C THR A 154 12.84 -14.73 -8.27
N LYS A 155 11.67 -14.18 -8.00
CA LYS A 155 11.32 -12.76 -8.13
C LYS A 155 11.00 -12.17 -6.76
N LEU A 156 11.27 -10.89 -6.59
CA LEU A 156 10.81 -10.12 -5.44
C LEU A 156 9.28 -9.93 -5.52
N VAL A 157 8.59 -10.16 -4.42
CA VAL A 157 7.20 -9.71 -4.20
C VAL A 157 7.18 -8.92 -2.92
N CYS A 158 6.52 -7.77 -2.95
CA CYS A 158 6.57 -6.78 -1.88
C CYS A 158 5.19 -6.19 -1.69
N ASP A 159 4.74 -6.18 -0.44
CA ASP A 159 3.49 -5.58 0.00
C ASP A 159 3.73 -4.74 1.25
N PHE A 160 2.89 -3.75 1.47
CA PHE A 160 2.93 -2.93 2.68
C PHE A 160 1.75 -3.31 3.57
N THR A 161 2.02 -3.50 4.86
CA THR A 161 0.98 -3.90 5.84
C THR A 161 0.56 -2.74 6.74
N GLU A 162 1.39 -1.70 6.82
CA GLU A 162 1.16 -0.51 7.63
C GLU A 162 1.90 0.67 7.02
N HIS A 163 1.36 1.87 7.19
CA HIS A 163 1.94 3.11 6.70
C HIS A 163 1.69 4.24 7.70
N ASP A 164 2.62 5.19 7.74
CA ASP A 164 2.48 6.45 8.44
C ASP A 164 3.15 7.54 7.60
N CYS A 165 2.52 8.72 7.53
CA CYS A 165 3.13 9.90 6.93
C CYS A 165 2.87 11.09 7.83
N ASP A 166 3.93 11.56 8.47
CA ASP A 166 3.93 12.74 9.32
C ASP A 166 4.58 13.90 8.57
N ALA A 167 3.96 15.07 8.63
CA ALA A 167 4.50 16.28 8.03
C ALA A 167 4.38 17.44 9.01
N SER A 168 5.44 18.23 9.13
CA SER A 168 5.50 19.39 10.01
C SER A 168 5.99 20.61 9.26
N ILE A 169 5.29 21.74 9.47
CA ILE A 169 5.62 23.02 8.85
C ILE A 169 6.13 24.00 9.90
N MET A 170 7.16 24.75 9.52
CA MET A 170 7.69 25.86 10.32
C MET A 170 7.49 27.18 9.57
N CYS A 171 6.82 28.09 10.26
CA CYS A 171 6.57 29.47 9.89
C CYS A 171 7.32 30.40 10.86
N ALA A 172 7.88 31.49 10.36
CA ALA A 172 8.42 32.58 11.17
C ALA A 172 7.90 33.91 10.62
N ASN A 173 7.32 34.74 11.48
CA ASN A 173 6.70 36.02 11.08
C ASN A 173 5.74 35.88 9.88
N SER A 174 4.90 34.84 9.90
CA SER A 174 3.96 34.49 8.81
C SER A 174 4.62 34.15 7.47
N THR A 175 5.90 33.76 7.46
CA THR A 175 6.60 33.33 6.24
C THR A 175 7.10 31.90 6.38
N PHE A 176 7.00 31.13 5.30
CA PHE A 176 7.50 29.77 5.23
C PHE A 176 8.99 29.69 5.54
N GLN A 177 9.37 28.79 6.45
CA GLN A 177 10.77 28.50 6.79
C GLN A 177 11.15 27.09 6.38
N GLN A 178 10.32 26.10 6.69
CA GLN A 178 10.63 24.70 6.44
C GLN A 178 9.38 23.83 6.40
N LEU A 179 9.43 22.76 5.61
CA LEU A 179 8.54 21.61 5.70
C LEU A 179 9.40 20.35 5.82
N ASP A 180 9.13 19.55 6.85
CA ASP A 180 9.72 18.23 7.03
C ASP A 180 8.63 17.17 6.85
N ILE A 181 8.90 16.13 6.06
CA ILE A 181 8.00 15.00 5.83
C ILE A 181 8.72 13.71 6.18
N SER A 182 8.16 12.94 7.11
CA SER A 182 8.66 11.62 7.51
C SER A 182 7.64 10.57 7.13
N ILE A 183 8.07 9.56 6.37
CA ILE A 183 7.22 8.46 5.94
C ILE A 183 7.77 7.18 6.54
N THR A 184 6.91 6.39 7.16
CA THR A 184 7.25 5.06 7.68
C THR A 184 6.35 4.03 7.03
N LEU A 185 6.95 2.96 6.50
CA LEU A 185 6.24 1.86 5.85
C LEU A 185 6.65 0.53 6.48
N CYS A 186 5.69 -0.34 6.76
CA CYS A 186 5.97 -1.72 7.16
C CYS A 186 5.97 -2.62 5.91
N ALA A 187 7.16 -2.90 5.39
CA ALA A 187 7.34 -3.67 4.16
C ALA A 187 7.41 -5.17 4.47
N ASN A 188 6.54 -5.95 3.82
CA ASN A 188 6.58 -7.41 3.76
C ASN A 188 7.19 -7.84 2.43
N VAL A 189 8.43 -8.31 2.47
CA VAL A 189 9.23 -8.63 1.28
C VAL A 189 9.43 -10.14 1.20
N GLN A 190 9.15 -10.72 0.04
CA GLN A 190 9.18 -12.15 -0.22
C GLN A 190 9.96 -12.47 -1.49
N MET A 191 10.63 -13.62 -1.50
CA MET A 191 11.23 -14.18 -2.71
C MET A 191 10.41 -15.37 -3.20
N GLU A 192 9.82 -15.24 -4.38
CA GLU A 192 8.90 -16.25 -4.93
C GLU A 192 9.39 -16.87 -6.24
N ALA A 193 9.07 -18.14 -6.48
CA ALA A 193 9.13 -18.73 -7.82
C ALA A 193 7.96 -19.68 -8.08
N LYS A 194 7.52 -19.77 -9.34
CA LYS A 194 6.50 -20.74 -9.77
C LYS A 194 7.06 -22.15 -9.76
N VAL A 195 6.45 -23.02 -8.95
CA VAL A 195 6.80 -24.44 -8.88
C VAL A 195 5.60 -25.32 -9.25
N LYS A 196 5.89 -26.58 -9.54
CA LYS A 196 4.88 -27.62 -9.68
C LYS A 196 4.95 -28.53 -8.45
N LEU A 197 3.86 -28.66 -7.73
CA LEU A 197 3.74 -29.56 -6.58
C LEU A 197 2.87 -30.75 -6.96
N GLU A 198 3.32 -31.94 -6.58
CA GLU A 198 2.51 -33.15 -6.58
C GLU A 198 1.86 -33.27 -5.20
N ILE A 199 0.52 -33.28 -5.14
CA ILE A 199 -0.26 -33.46 -3.92
C ILE A 199 -1.11 -34.73 -4.04
N VAL A 200 -1.38 -35.37 -2.92
CA VAL A 200 -2.28 -36.53 -2.87
C VAL A 200 -3.68 -36.04 -2.53
N GLY A 201 -4.62 -36.23 -3.45
CA GLY A 201 -6.04 -35.93 -3.27
C GLY A 201 -6.86 -37.20 -3.07
N GLU A 202 -7.97 -37.09 -2.34
CA GLU A 202 -8.99 -38.13 -2.27
C GLU A 202 -10.22 -37.73 -3.10
N PHE A 203 -10.80 -38.71 -3.78
CA PHE A 203 -12.04 -38.49 -4.54
C PHE A 203 -13.18 -38.08 -3.59
N CYS A 204 -13.75 -36.89 -3.83
CA CYS A 204 -15.02 -36.52 -3.24
C CYS A 204 -16.12 -37.26 -4.03
N HIS A 205 -16.58 -38.41 -3.53
CA HIS A 205 -17.81 -39.03 -4.04
C HIS A 205 -18.95 -38.00 -3.94
N PRO A 206 -19.97 -38.05 -4.84
CA PRO A 206 -21.08 -37.11 -4.80
C PRO A 206 -21.64 -37.04 -3.38
N ARG A 207 -21.70 -35.82 -2.83
CA ARG A 207 -22.28 -35.59 -1.50
C ARG A 207 -23.70 -36.16 -1.54
N GLN A 208 -24.07 -36.91 -0.51
CA GLN A 208 -25.45 -37.38 -0.36
C GLN A 208 -26.35 -36.13 -0.39
N GLU A 209 -27.28 -36.07 -1.34
CA GLU A 209 -28.25 -34.97 -1.41
C GLU A 209 -29.02 -34.98 -0.08
N ILE A 210 -28.99 -33.85 0.62
CA ILE A 210 -29.83 -33.67 1.80
C ILE A 210 -31.22 -33.42 1.22
N ASP A 211 -32.16 -34.32 1.52
CA ASP A 211 -33.60 -34.14 1.23
C ASP A 211 -34.14 -32.97 2.06
N ILE A 212 -33.82 -31.74 1.66
CA ILE A 212 -34.46 -30.54 2.17
C ILE A 212 -35.67 -30.32 1.28
N ALA A 213 -36.82 -30.89 1.68
CA ALA A 213 -38.08 -30.52 1.07
C ALA A 213 -38.26 -29.01 1.24
N CYS A 214 -38.25 -28.26 0.12
CA CYS A 214 -38.56 -26.83 0.16
C CYS A 214 -39.96 -26.66 0.77
N PRO A 215 -40.16 -25.71 1.70
CA PRO A 215 -41.50 -25.40 2.18
C PRO A 215 -42.42 -25.13 0.98
N PRO A 216 -43.64 -25.69 0.96
CA PRO A 216 -44.56 -25.44 -0.14
C PRO A 216 -44.76 -23.93 -0.30
N LEU A 217 -44.71 -23.47 -1.54
CA LEU A 217 -44.89 -22.06 -1.86
C LEU A 217 -46.26 -21.62 -1.32
N ASN A 218 -46.28 -20.72 -0.34
CA ASN A 218 -47.52 -20.19 0.19
C ASN A 218 -48.02 -19.12 -0.78
N VAL A 219 -48.78 -19.54 -1.79
CA VAL A 219 -49.34 -18.61 -2.78
C VAL A 219 -50.35 -17.72 -2.07
N PRO A 220 -50.13 -16.39 -1.98
CA PRO A 220 -51.09 -15.51 -1.35
C PRO A 220 -52.41 -15.54 -2.12
N PRO A 221 -53.56 -15.37 -1.43
CA PRO A 221 -54.86 -15.34 -2.09
C PRO A 221 -54.85 -14.27 -3.18
N GLN A 222 -55.21 -14.66 -4.41
CA GLN A 222 -55.33 -13.70 -5.51
C GLN A 222 -56.48 -12.74 -5.23
N CYS A 223 -56.23 -11.44 -5.36
CA CYS A 223 -57.22 -10.38 -5.24
C CYS A 223 -58.07 -10.33 -6.52
N PRO A 224 -59.29 -10.90 -6.55
CA PRO A 224 -60.08 -11.00 -7.78
C PRO A 224 -60.62 -9.63 -8.21
N ASP A 225 -60.69 -8.68 -7.28
CA ASP A 225 -61.16 -7.32 -7.53
C ASP A 225 -60.17 -6.47 -8.33
N ILE A 226 -58.86 -6.78 -8.25
CA ILE A 226 -57.80 -6.07 -8.99
C ILE A 226 -57.50 -6.79 -10.31
N PHE A 227 -57.58 -8.12 -10.32
CA PHE A 227 -57.35 -8.94 -11.51
C PHE A 227 -58.61 -9.74 -11.86
N PRO A 228 -59.62 -9.10 -12.48
CA PRO A 228 -60.80 -9.81 -12.93
C PRO A 228 -60.42 -10.85 -13.99
N PRO A 229 -60.87 -12.11 -13.87
CA PRO A 229 -60.71 -13.08 -14.95
C PRO A 229 -61.51 -12.55 -16.14
N THR A 230 -60.85 -12.34 -17.27
CA THR A 230 -61.42 -11.80 -18.50
C THR A 230 -62.77 -12.46 -18.82
N LYS A 231 -63.84 -11.66 -18.85
CA LYS A 231 -65.12 -12.08 -19.45
C LYS A 231 -65.05 -11.85 -20.95
N HIS A 232 -65.28 -12.94 -21.70
CA HIS A 232 -65.70 -13.09 -23.09
C HIS A 232 -65.11 -12.16 -24.17
#